data_AF-A0A2S6H8L7-F1
#
_entry.id   AF-A0A2S6H8L7-F1
#
_cell.length_a   1.000
_cell.length_b   1.000
_cell.length_c   1.000
_cell.angle_alpha   90.00
_cell.angle_beta   90.00
_cell.angle_gamma   90.00
#
_symmetry.space_group_name_H-M   'P 1'
#
loop_
_entity.id
_entity.type
_entity.pdbx_description
1 polymer ?
#
loop_
_entity_poly.entity_id
_entity_poly.type
_entity_poly.pdbx_seq_one_letter_code
_entity_poly.pdbx_strand_id
1 'polypeptide(L)'
;MSLKHDADGFLVGAPIGPITLRGVLADTLGGFLVVRGYAKFSELAARSIADPGYQRDLIPKHQTEIETFYRRGEYLFFPEVVLSLELQTDYEKPGAPDADPVQLVLKGETFKSNINGVSVKVTRTKTATGLARANITLPEEAGKILKRIDGNHRISAFEAMTDVQRLNSKPVSFCIVLLTQGQAEQIEKALFYNINSKAKPLTSEQIYRSIIEDEAGFPDDVLERDFGTEFVVCRQTRKELNFTYLSNLLDVFGQHEGQDDNRCSVLIESLKNLQVERKRLNGVSLLPNKDDLLQAILKLNNSYVDERLQCSTSLGLFSAFLFFAIQDGARYRQFETWMLKNHLYELQAINASDVIRIFEKVAKSRKQQIFVSMWFDEKTKSNFEAIKAAVDDLNQIYTQDIKLRPIRIDQFDTGFSYQITAEILRLIDDSGYLIADLTGGNKNVYHEIGFLMGLNQGRELPHENFLLLHNDGIGEVAKDVGFNLNNFKQIRVSDTNSLREQLKKHIAIYYELEFGA
;
A
#
# COMPACT_ATOMS: atom_id res chain seq x y z
N MET A 1 -26.18 -26.50 -3.48
CA MET A 1 -25.39 -27.43 -2.64
C MET A 1 -24.32 -26.61 -1.95
N SER A 2 -24.38 -26.48 -0.62
CA SER A 2 -23.38 -25.75 0.18
C SER A 2 -22.10 -26.60 0.25
N LEU A 3 -20.97 -26.05 -0.18
CA LEU A 3 -19.67 -26.70 -0.09
C LEU A 3 -19.12 -26.49 1.33
N LYS A 4 -18.66 -27.57 1.98
CA LYS A 4 -18.05 -27.51 3.31
C LYS A 4 -16.63 -26.99 3.21
N HIS A 5 -16.11 -26.40 4.28
CA HIS A 5 -14.71 -25.97 4.38
C HIS A 5 -14.04 -26.66 5.58
N ASP A 6 -12.73 -26.89 5.53
CA ASP A 6 -11.96 -27.46 6.64
C ASP A 6 -11.51 -26.38 7.63
N ALA A 7 -10.77 -26.79 8.67
CA ALA A 7 -10.30 -25.92 9.74
C ALA A 7 -9.35 -24.80 9.25
N ASP A 8 -8.76 -24.98 8.06
CA ASP A 8 -7.84 -24.04 7.42
C ASP A 8 -8.54 -23.20 6.34
N GLY A 9 -9.87 -23.35 6.17
CA GLY A 9 -10.67 -22.55 5.25
C GLY A 9 -10.65 -23.00 3.79
N PHE A 10 -10.18 -24.21 3.48
CA PHE A 10 -10.22 -24.76 2.12
C PHE A 10 -11.52 -25.50 1.84
N LEU A 11 -12.02 -25.40 0.60
CA LEU A 11 -13.18 -26.17 0.12
C LEU A 11 -12.99 -27.68 0.32
N VAL A 12 -13.73 -28.25 1.26
CA VAL A 12 -13.99 -29.69 1.38
C VAL A 12 -15.08 -30.01 0.36
N GLY A 13 -14.65 -30.33 -0.85
CA GLY A 13 -15.53 -30.84 -1.90
C GLY A 13 -16.27 -32.09 -1.42
N ALA A 14 -17.55 -32.23 -1.80
CA ALA A 14 -18.22 -33.52 -1.79
C ALA A 14 -17.28 -34.57 -2.43
N PRO A 15 -17.24 -35.83 -1.96
CA PRO A 15 -16.27 -36.82 -2.43
C PRO A 15 -16.32 -36.90 -3.95
N ILE A 16 -15.30 -36.33 -4.59
CA ILE A 16 -15.12 -36.44 -6.02
C ILE A 16 -14.39 -37.76 -6.17
N GLY A 17 -15.12 -38.76 -6.65
CA GLY A 17 -14.55 -40.07 -6.96
C GLY A 17 -13.38 -39.96 -7.94
N PRO A 18 -12.93 -41.09 -8.53
CA PRO A 18 -11.80 -41.07 -9.44
C PRO A 18 -12.03 -40.07 -10.59
N ILE A 19 -11.03 -39.21 -10.85
CA ILE A 19 -11.09 -38.19 -11.91
C ILE A 19 -10.32 -38.70 -13.12
N THR A 20 -10.90 -38.56 -14.31
CA THR A 20 -10.19 -38.85 -15.57
C THR A 20 -10.00 -37.58 -16.38
N LEU A 21 -8.76 -37.08 -16.43
CA LEU A 21 -8.36 -35.95 -17.26
C LEU A 21 -8.01 -36.46 -18.66
N ARG A 22 -8.68 -35.91 -19.68
CA ARG A 22 -8.56 -36.35 -21.07
C ARG A 22 -7.89 -35.26 -21.90
N GLY A 23 -6.91 -35.64 -22.70
CA GLY A 23 -6.17 -34.67 -23.51
C GLY A 23 -5.41 -35.27 -24.68
N VAL A 24 -4.75 -34.39 -25.42
CA VAL A 24 -3.79 -34.73 -26.48
C VAL A 24 -2.43 -34.91 -25.84
N LEU A 25 -1.81 -36.07 -26.10
CA LEU A 25 -0.44 -36.37 -25.71
C LEU A 25 0.51 -35.84 -26.79
N ALA A 26 1.51 -35.07 -26.39
CA ALA A 26 2.52 -34.55 -27.29
C ALA A 26 3.89 -34.51 -26.62
N ASP A 27 4.93 -34.85 -27.38
CA ASP A 27 6.30 -34.49 -27.05
C ASP A 27 6.55 -33.07 -27.53
N THR A 28 6.98 -32.18 -26.62
CA THR A 28 7.07 -30.75 -26.87
C THR A 28 8.52 -30.29 -27.01
N LEU A 29 8.70 -29.08 -27.57
CA LEU A 29 10.01 -28.47 -27.70
C LEU A 29 10.73 -28.44 -26.34
N GLY A 30 11.88 -29.09 -26.25
CA GLY A 30 12.62 -29.28 -24.99
C GLY A 30 12.51 -30.69 -24.40
N GLY A 31 11.78 -31.61 -25.05
CA GLY A 31 11.72 -33.03 -24.68
C GLY A 31 10.76 -33.34 -23.53
N PHE A 32 9.81 -32.45 -23.25
CA PHE A 32 8.79 -32.68 -22.23
C PHE A 32 7.57 -33.35 -22.83
N LEU A 33 7.22 -34.51 -22.27
CA LEU A 33 5.97 -35.20 -22.59
C LEU A 33 4.81 -34.55 -21.83
N VAL A 34 3.82 -34.04 -22.56
CA VAL A 34 2.69 -33.34 -21.96
C VAL A 34 1.34 -33.89 -22.41
N VAL A 35 0.34 -33.72 -21.55
CA VAL A 35 -1.07 -33.92 -21.88
C VAL A 35 -1.80 -32.58 -21.78
N ARG A 36 -2.29 -32.08 -22.92
CA ARG A 36 -3.10 -30.85 -22.97
C ARG A 36 -4.57 -31.15 -23.18
N GLY A 37 -5.44 -30.52 -22.40
CA GLY A 37 -6.87 -30.81 -22.45
C GLY A 37 -7.72 -29.76 -21.74
N TYR A 38 -8.95 -30.16 -21.44
CA TYR A 38 -9.93 -29.32 -20.78
C TYR A 38 -10.54 -30.06 -19.58
N ALA A 39 -10.69 -29.39 -18.45
CA ALA A 39 -11.25 -29.95 -17.23
C ALA A 39 -12.08 -28.91 -16.47
N LYS A 40 -12.95 -29.36 -15.58
CA LYS A 40 -13.62 -28.43 -14.66
C LYS A 40 -12.60 -27.85 -13.69
N PHE A 41 -12.79 -26.59 -13.34
CA PHE A 41 -11.89 -25.90 -12.41
C PHE A 41 -11.84 -26.61 -11.04
N SER A 42 -13.00 -27.10 -10.57
CA SER A 42 -13.11 -27.94 -9.36
C SER A 42 -12.31 -29.25 -9.42
N GLU A 43 -12.20 -29.89 -10.59
CA GLU A 43 -11.44 -31.14 -10.76
C GLU A 43 -9.93 -30.88 -10.62
N LEU A 44 -9.45 -29.78 -11.21
CA LEU A 44 -8.06 -29.36 -11.09
C LEU A 44 -7.72 -28.94 -9.66
N ALA A 45 -8.60 -28.16 -9.01
CA ALA A 45 -8.41 -27.73 -7.62
C ALA A 45 -8.36 -28.93 -6.65
N ALA A 46 -9.25 -29.91 -6.82
CA ALA A 46 -9.32 -31.08 -5.95
C ALA A 46 -8.10 -31.99 -6.01
N ARG A 47 -7.35 -31.99 -7.12
CA ARG A 47 -6.20 -32.89 -7.34
C ARG A 47 -4.85 -32.19 -7.39
N SER A 48 -4.82 -30.87 -7.22
CA SER A 48 -3.58 -30.10 -7.32
C SER A 48 -3.22 -29.34 -6.06
N ILE A 49 -1.92 -29.18 -5.81
CA ILE A 49 -1.35 -28.46 -4.68
C ILE A 49 -0.22 -27.53 -5.13
N ALA A 50 -0.10 -26.39 -4.45
CA ALA A 50 1.04 -25.50 -4.56
C ALA A 50 2.30 -26.16 -3.96
N ASP A 51 3.47 -25.84 -4.50
CA ASP A 51 4.73 -26.25 -3.89
C ASP A 51 5.41 -25.05 -3.20
N PRO A 52 5.59 -25.08 -1.86
CA PRO A 52 6.20 -23.97 -1.12
C PRO A 52 7.70 -23.81 -1.43
N GLY A 53 8.35 -24.80 -2.06
CA GLY A 53 9.76 -24.75 -2.40
C GLY A 53 10.10 -23.82 -3.58
N TYR A 54 9.11 -23.38 -4.36
CA TYR A 54 9.33 -22.44 -5.46
C TYR A 54 8.17 -21.48 -5.74
N GLN A 55 6.99 -21.68 -5.15
CA GLN A 55 5.91 -20.72 -5.24
C GLN A 55 5.94 -19.72 -4.10
N ARG A 56 5.60 -18.47 -4.39
CA ARG A 56 5.43 -17.42 -3.38
C ARG A 56 4.13 -17.63 -2.61
N ASP A 57 4.09 -17.12 -1.38
CA ASP A 57 2.85 -16.99 -0.63
C ASP A 57 1.81 -16.18 -1.44
N LEU A 58 0.54 -16.53 -1.26
CA LEU A 58 -0.56 -15.82 -1.89
C LEU A 58 -0.57 -14.37 -1.43
N ILE A 59 -0.49 -13.42 -2.38
CA ILE A 59 -0.62 -11.99 -2.09
C ILE A 59 -2.12 -11.70 -1.92
N PRO A 60 -2.63 -11.36 -0.71
CA PRO A 60 -4.07 -11.25 -0.47
C PRO A 60 -4.77 -10.21 -1.33
N LYS A 61 -4.07 -9.12 -1.66
CA LYS A 61 -4.56 -8.05 -2.55
C LYS A 61 -4.82 -8.60 -3.96
N HIS A 62 -3.89 -9.38 -4.51
CA HIS A 62 -4.02 -9.94 -5.84
C HIS A 62 -5.13 -10.99 -5.94
N GLN A 63 -5.33 -11.77 -4.88
CA GLN A 63 -6.46 -12.70 -4.80
C GLN A 63 -7.81 -11.96 -4.85
N THR A 64 -7.94 -10.86 -4.11
CA THR A 64 -9.16 -10.03 -4.09
C THR A 64 -9.45 -9.42 -5.47
N GLU A 65 -8.41 -8.97 -6.18
CA GLU A 65 -8.53 -8.47 -7.57
C GLU A 65 -9.06 -9.56 -8.51
N ILE A 66 -8.50 -10.77 -8.42
CA ILE A 66 -8.93 -11.93 -9.22
C ILE A 66 -10.38 -12.35 -8.87
N GLU A 67 -10.75 -12.37 -7.59
CA GLU A 67 -12.13 -12.66 -7.16
C GLU A 67 -13.13 -11.63 -7.71
N THR A 68 -12.76 -10.34 -7.68
CA THR A 68 -13.58 -9.26 -8.24
C THR A 68 -13.75 -9.43 -9.75
N PHE A 69 -12.66 -9.76 -10.46
CA PHE A 69 -12.68 -10.08 -11.88
C PHE A 69 -13.61 -11.27 -12.19
N TYR A 70 -13.53 -12.34 -11.40
CA TYR A 70 -14.39 -13.51 -11.55
C TYR A 70 -15.87 -13.22 -11.30
N ARG A 71 -16.20 -12.36 -10.32
CA ARG A 71 -17.58 -11.94 -10.05
C ARG A 71 -18.16 -11.09 -11.17
N ARG A 72 -17.37 -10.17 -11.74
CA ARG A 72 -17.80 -9.32 -12.88
C ARG A 72 -18.15 -10.17 -14.09
N GLY A 73 -17.28 -11.13 -14.44
CA GLY A 73 -17.54 -12.12 -15.49
C GLY A 73 -17.56 -11.59 -16.93
N GLU A 74 -17.16 -10.33 -17.14
CA GLU A 74 -16.87 -9.74 -18.45
C GLU A 74 -15.40 -9.96 -18.80
N TYR A 75 -15.09 -10.18 -20.08
CA TYR A 75 -13.74 -10.52 -20.58
C TYR A 75 -13.06 -11.73 -19.90
N LEU A 76 -13.86 -12.65 -19.35
CA LEU A 76 -13.40 -13.80 -18.60
C LEU A 76 -12.73 -14.84 -19.53
N PHE A 77 -11.42 -14.73 -19.69
CA PHE A 77 -10.57 -15.71 -20.35
C PHE A 77 -9.57 -16.30 -19.35
N PHE A 78 -9.47 -17.62 -19.28
CA PHE A 78 -8.51 -18.31 -18.45
C PHE A 78 -7.31 -18.75 -19.28
N PRO A 79 -6.11 -18.20 -19.02
CA PRO A 79 -4.89 -18.80 -19.54
C PRO A 79 -4.76 -20.24 -19.04
N GLU A 80 -4.05 -21.06 -19.80
CA GLU A 80 -3.83 -22.48 -19.50
C GLU A 80 -3.23 -22.66 -18.09
N VAL A 81 -3.73 -23.65 -17.35
CA VAL A 81 -3.16 -24.07 -16.06
C VAL A 81 -2.07 -25.10 -16.33
N VAL A 82 -0.85 -24.84 -15.88
CA VAL A 82 0.28 -25.76 -16.07
C VAL A 82 0.52 -26.52 -14.77
N LEU A 83 0.42 -27.85 -14.84
CA LEU A 83 0.59 -28.77 -13.74
C LEU A 83 1.69 -29.79 -14.08
N SER A 84 2.32 -30.39 -13.08
CA SER A 84 3.16 -31.58 -13.25
C SER A 84 2.52 -32.79 -12.59
N LEU A 85 2.85 -33.96 -13.15
CA LEU A 85 2.52 -35.26 -12.60
C LEU A 85 3.77 -36.14 -12.66
N GLU A 86 4.33 -36.46 -11.50
CA GLU A 86 5.40 -37.45 -11.38
C GLU A 86 4.82 -38.86 -11.51
N LEU A 87 5.33 -39.66 -12.45
CA LEU A 87 4.90 -41.03 -12.67
C LEU A 87 5.67 -41.99 -11.75
N GLN A 88 5.11 -42.23 -10.57
CA GLN A 88 5.77 -42.96 -9.50
C GLN A 88 5.61 -44.48 -9.63
N THR A 89 6.69 -45.21 -9.41
CA THR A 89 6.81 -46.67 -9.44
C THR A 89 7.70 -47.16 -8.31
N ASP A 90 7.28 -48.22 -7.63
CA ASP A 90 8.13 -49.02 -6.76
C ASP A 90 8.68 -50.20 -7.56
N TYR A 91 9.95 -50.09 -7.99
CA TYR A 91 10.60 -51.09 -8.84
C TYR A 91 10.91 -52.41 -8.11
N GLU A 92 10.87 -52.41 -6.78
CA GLU A 92 11.13 -53.60 -5.96
C GLU A 92 9.89 -54.50 -5.80
N LYS A 93 8.71 -54.03 -6.23
CA LYS A 93 7.44 -54.75 -6.08
C LYS A 93 7.01 -55.48 -7.36
N PRO A 94 6.35 -56.65 -7.24
CA PRO A 94 5.73 -57.33 -8.37
C PRO A 94 4.75 -56.41 -9.13
N GLY A 95 4.84 -56.40 -10.46
CA GLY A 95 4.00 -55.55 -11.31
C GLY A 95 4.59 -54.16 -11.61
N ALA A 96 5.86 -53.93 -11.28
CA ALA A 96 6.59 -52.76 -11.76
C ALA A 96 6.80 -52.82 -13.30
N PRO A 97 6.71 -51.68 -14.01
CA PRO A 97 7.09 -51.58 -15.42
C PRO A 97 8.58 -51.88 -15.66
N ASP A 98 8.88 -52.47 -16.82
CA ASP A 98 10.25 -52.82 -17.25
C ASP A 98 11.10 -51.62 -17.69
N ALA A 99 10.52 -50.42 -17.76
CA ALA A 99 11.19 -49.20 -18.19
C ALA A 99 10.60 -47.96 -17.50
N ASP A 100 11.28 -46.82 -17.66
CA ASP A 100 10.79 -45.53 -17.18
C ASP A 100 9.35 -45.26 -17.67
N PRO A 101 8.41 -44.91 -16.76
CA PRO A 101 7.02 -44.67 -17.11
C PRO A 101 6.78 -43.62 -18.19
N VAL A 102 7.57 -42.55 -18.21
CA VAL A 102 7.43 -41.49 -19.23
C VAL A 102 7.82 -42.04 -20.60
N GLN A 103 8.89 -42.83 -20.69
CA GLN A 103 9.31 -43.50 -21.92
C GLN A 103 8.27 -44.52 -22.42
N LEU A 104 7.60 -45.25 -21.52
CA LEU A 104 6.51 -46.16 -21.89
C LEU A 104 5.32 -45.39 -22.48
N VAL A 105 4.89 -44.31 -21.83
CA VAL A 105 3.80 -43.47 -22.32
C VAL A 105 4.17 -42.83 -23.66
N LEU A 106 5.42 -42.40 -23.85
CA LEU A 106 5.92 -41.85 -25.12
C LEU A 106 5.81 -42.87 -26.27
N LYS A 107 6.11 -44.15 -26.01
CA LYS A 107 5.94 -45.25 -26.98
C LYS A 107 4.47 -45.57 -27.29
N GLY A 108 3.55 -45.04 -26.48
CA GLY A 108 2.10 -45.24 -26.58
C GLY A 108 1.60 -46.41 -25.73
N GLU A 109 2.40 -46.88 -24.77
CA GLU A 109 2.03 -47.94 -23.84
C GLU A 109 1.21 -47.37 -22.67
N THR A 110 0.46 -48.24 -22.00
CA THR A 110 -0.34 -47.84 -20.82
C THR A 110 0.51 -47.98 -19.56
N PHE A 111 0.53 -46.94 -18.74
CA PHE A 111 1.16 -46.95 -17.43
C PHE A 111 0.12 -47.02 -16.32
N LYS A 112 0.39 -47.77 -15.26
CA LYS A 112 -0.35 -47.76 -14.00
C LYS A 112 0.63 -47.85 -12.83
N SER A 113 0.63 -46.85 -11.96
CA SER A 113 1.43 -46.81 -10.74
C SER A 113 0.99 -47.89 -9.76
N ASN A 114 1.97 -48.61 -9.21
CA ASN A 114 1.79 -49.55 -8.10
C ASN A 114 1.92 -48.87 -6.72
N ILE A 115 2.15 -47.56 -6.67
CA ILE A 115 2.24 -46.76 -5.44
C ILE A 115 0.89 -46.09 -5.14
N ASN A 116 0.37 -45.31 -6.08
CA ASN A 116 -0.79 -44.43 -5.86
C ASN A 116 -1.96 -44.72 -6.83
N GLY A 117 -1.85 -45.77 -7.65
CA GLY A 117 -2.90 -46.20 -8.58
C GLY A 117 -3.14 -45.30 -9.79
N VAL A 118 -2.40 -44.20 -9.93
CA VAL A 118 -2.46 -43.30 -11.09
C VAL A 118 -2.20 -44.07 -12.36
N SER A 119 -2.98 -43.82 -13.42
CA SER A 119 -2.78 -44.48 -14.71
C SER A 119 -2.86 -43.51 -15.87
N VAL A 120 -2.04 -43.77 -16.89
CA VAL A 120 -2.00 -43.03 -18.14
C VAL A 120 -2.25 -44.02 -19.27
N LYS A 121 -3.43 -43.92 -19.90
CA LYS A 121 -3.80 -44.77 -21.03
C LYS A 121 -3.71 -43.98 -22.32
N VAL A 122 -2.82 -44.39 -23.21
CA VAL A 122 -2.65 -43.79 -24.53
C VAL A 122 -3.55 -44.50 -25.55
N THR A 123 -4.20 -43.72 -26.41
CA THR A 123 -5.02 -44.22 -27.52
C THR A 123 -4.63 -43.49 -28.78
N ARG A 124 -4.19 -44.23 -29.80
CA ARG A 124 -3.89 -43.68 -31.13
C ARG A 124 -5.18 -43.58 -31.95
N THR A 125 -5.53 -42.37 -32.37
CA THR A 125 -6.66 -42.14 -33.29
C THR A 125 -6.22 -42.35 -34.74
N LYS A 126 -7.05 -43.04 -35.54
CA LYS A 126 -6.84 -43.26 -37.00
C LYS A 126 -7.06 -42.00 -37.86
N THR A 127 -6.92 -40.81 -37.29
CA THR A 127 -7.12 -39.53 -38.00
C THR A 127 -5.85 -39.10 -38.73
N ALA A 128 -6.00 -38.33 -39.81
CA ALA A 128 -4.94 -37.92 -40.74
C ALA A 128 -3.72 -37.21 -40.09
N THR A 129 -3.84 -36.73 -38.86
CA THR A 129 -2.78 -36.00 -38.13
C THR A 129 -1.97 -36.87 -37.15
N GLY A 130 -2.31 -38.15 -36.95
CA GLY A 130 -1.52 -39.06 -36.10
C GLY A 130 -1.45 -38.69 -34.60
N LEU A 131 -2.27 -37.76 -34.11
CA LEU A 131 -2.25 -37.32 -32.72
C LEU A 131 -2.63 -38.45 -31.76
N ALA A 132 -1.82 -38.62 -30.71
CA ALA A 132 -2.10 -39.55 -29.61
C ALA A 132 -3.00 -38.86 -28.57
N ARG A 133 -4.01 -39.56 -28.07
CA ARG A 133 -4.82 -39.12 -26.93
C ARG A 133 -4.35 -39.83 -25.68
N ALA A 134 -4.34 -39.14 -24.54
CA ALA A 134 -4.07 -39.72 -23.24
C ALA A 134 -5.26 -39.48 -22.29
N ASN A 135 -5.58 -40.52 -21.53
CA ASN A 135 -6.48 -40.44 -20.39
C ASN A 135 -5.65 -40.65 -19.12
N ILE A 136 -5.54 -39.61 -18.29
CA ILE A 136 -4.90 -39.66 -16.98
C ILE A 136 -6.00 -39.92 -15.95
N THR A 137 -5.96 -41.06 -15.27
CA THR A 137 -6.89 -41.39 -14.19
C THR A 137 -6.21 -41.17 -12.85
N LEU A 138 -6.81 -40.34 -12.01
CA LEU A 138 -6.36 -39.95 -10.68
C LEU A 138 -7.33 -40.58 -9.67
N PRO A 139 -6.91 -41.64 -8.95
CA PRO A 139 -7.75 -42.28 -7.94
C PRO A 139 -8.06 -41.35 -6.76
N GLU A 140 -9.10 -41.66 -6.01
CA GLU A 140 -9.51 -40.82 -4.89
C GLU A 140 -8.47 -40.80 -3.78
N GLU A 141 -8.00 -41.99 -3.42
CA GLU A 141 -6.99 -42.27 -2.41
C GLU A 141 -5.62 -41.63 -2.69
N ALA A 142 -5.32 -41.24 -3.93
CA ALA A 142 -4.07 -40.59 -4.27
C ALA A 142 -3.99 -39.15 -3.71
N GLY A 143 -5.12 -38.52 -3.39
CA GLY A 143 -5.15 -37.14 -2.88
C GLY A 143 -4.73 -36.10 -3.93
N LYS A 144 -3.98 -35.08 -3.50
CA LYS A 144 -3.47 -33.98 -4.34
C LYS A 144 -2.07 -34.30 -4.88
N ILE A 145 -2.01 -34.94 -6.04
CA ILE A 145 -0.78 -35.42 -6.70
C ILE A 145 -0.28 -34.52 -7.82
N LEU A 146 -1.11 -33.61 -8.32
CA LEU A 146 -0.70 -32.65 -9.35
C LEU A 146 -0.01 -31.47 -8.67
N LYS A 147 1.25 -31.19 -9.04
CA LYS A 147 1.94 -30.00 -8.56
C LYS A 147 1.63 -28.83 -9.48
N ARG A 148 1.27 -27.68 -8.90
CA ARG A 148 1.01 -26.46 -9.67
C ARG A 148 2.36 -25.91 -10.17
N ILE A 149 2.52 -25.69 -11.47
CA ILE A 149 3.66 -24.97 -12.05
C ILE A 149 3.21 -23.54 -12.36
N ASP A 150 2.11 -23.36 -13.09
CA ASP A 150 1.51 -22.05 -13.33
C ASP A 150 -0.02 -22.12 -13.16
N GLY A 151 -0.59 -21.04 -12.63
CA GLY A 151 -2.01 -20.93 -12.31
C GLY A 151 -2.37 -21.06 -10.84
N ASN A 152 -1.39 -21.00 -9.93
CA ASN A 152 -1.68 -21.09 -8.49
C ASN A 152 -2.66 -20.01 -8.00
N HIS A 153 -2.41 -18.72 -8.30
CA HIS A 153 -3.33 -17.64 -7.91
C HIS A 153 -4.76 -17.84 -8.44
N ARG A 154 -4.91 -18.39 -9.64
CA ARG A 154 -6.21 -18.69 -10.26
C ARG A 154 -6.92 -19.81 -9.49
N ILE A 155 -6.19 -20.88 -9.16
CA ILE A 155 -6.75 -22.00 -8.38
C ILE A 155 -7.09 -21.58 -6.95
N SER A 156 -6.20 -20.86 -6.28
CA SER A 156 -6.42 -20.39 -4.92
C SER A 156 -7.58 -19.40 -4.81
N ALA A 157 -7.73 -18.47 -5.78
CA ALA A 157 -8.89 -17.58 -5.81
C ALA A 157 -10.21 -18.35 -5.98
N PHE A 158 -10.22 -19.41 -6.79
CA PHE A 158 -11.36 -20.32 -6.87
C PHE A 158 -11.63 -21.06 -5.56
N GLU A 159 -10.59 -21.56 -4.90
CA GLU A 159 -10.69 -22.27 -3.62
C GLU A 159 -11.28 -21.38 -2.51
N ALA A 160 -11.06 -20.06 -2.57
CA ALA A 160 -11.57 -19.10 -1.61
C ALA A 160 -12.99 -18.58 -1.88
N MET A 161 -13.55 -18.83 -3.08
CA MET A 161 -14.87 -18.34 -3.43
C MET A 161 -15.99 -19.22 -2.89
N THR A 162 -17.05 -18.59 -2.40
CA THR A 162 -18.26 -19.27 -1.92
C THR A 162 -19.27 -19.59 -3.03
N ASP A 163 -19.27 -18.83 -4.13
CA ASP A 163 -20.11 -19.07 -5.32
C ASP A 163 -19.25 -19.41 -6.55
N VAL A 164 -18.94 -20.69 -6.69
CA VAL A 164 -18.12 -21.23 -7.79
C VAL A 164 -18.95 -21.77 -8.96
N GLN A 165 -20.29 -21.72 -8.90
CA GLN A 165 -21.14 -22.41 -9.89
C GLN A 165 -20.92 -21.88 -11.30
N ARG A 166 -20.83 -20.55 -11.45
CA ARG A 166 -20.60 -19.90 -12.74
C ARG A 166 -19.25 -20.28 -13.34
N LEU A 167 -18.19 -20.27 -12.55
CA LEU A 167 -16.83 -20.61 -12.99
C LEU A 167 -16.68 -22.09 -13.32
N ASN A 168 -17.37 -22.95 -12.58
CA ASN A 168 -17.32 -24.40 -12.78
C ASN A 168 -18.28 -24.88 -13.90
N SER A 169 -19.07 -23.97 -14.50
CA SER A 169 -20.01 -24.28 -15.57
C SER A 169 -19.34 -24.50 -16.93
N LYS A 170 -18.13 -23.96 -17.12
CA LYS A 170 -17.33 -24.10 -18.33
C LYS A 170 -15.98 -24.73 -17.99
N PRO A 171 -15.42 -25.57 -18.88
CA PRO A 171 -14.11 -26.14 -18.63
C PRO A 171 -13.01 -25.09 -18.88
N VAL A 172 -11.87 -25.27 -18.21
CA VAL A 172 -10.65 -24.50 -18.45
C VAL A 172 -9.58 -25.38 -19.09
N SER A 173 -8.66 -24.76 -19.83
CA SER A 173 -7.52 -25.45 -20.43
C SER A 173 -6.48 -25.82 -19.38
N PHE A 174 -5.90 -27.00 -19.53
CA PHE A 174 -4.78 -27.46 -18.72
C PHE A 174 -3.66 -28.04 -19.59
N CYS A 175 -2.45 -27.99 -19.07
CA CYS A 175 -1.28 -28.72 -19.55
C CYS A 175 -0.68 -29.49 -18.37
N ILE A 176 -0.62 -30.82 -18.46
CA ILE A 176 0.06 -31.66 -17.48
C ILE A 176 1.38 -32.13 -18.06
N VAL A 177 2.49 -31.76 -17.42
CA VAL A 177 3.83 -32.25 -17.75
C VAL A 177 4.04 -33.57 -17.02
N LEU A 178 4.29 -34.64 -17.77
CA LEU A 178 4.59 -35.96 -17.22
C LEU A 178 6.08 -36.04 -16.89
N LEU A 179 6.40 -36.31 -15.62
CA LEU A 179 7.77 -36.26 -15.12
C LEU A 179 8.23 -37.65 -14.65
N THR A 180 9.49 -37.95 -14.95
CA THR A 180 10.17 -39.14 -14.44
C THR A 180 10.38 -39.00 -12.93
N GLN A 181 10.19 -40.11 -12.21
CA GLN A 181 10.41 -40.17 -10.78
C GLN A 181 11.83 -39.73 -10.40
N GLY A 182 11.93 -38.85 -9.39
CA GLY A 182 13.20 -38.33 -8.87
C GLY A 182 13.76 -37.12 -9.62
N GLN A 183 13.15 -36.71 -10.74
CA GLN A 183 13.53 -35.49 -11.47
C GLN A 183 12.50 -34.36 -11.35
N ALA A 184 11.33 -34.64 -10.75
CA ALA A 184 10.20 -33.73 -10.74
C ALA A 184 10.54 -32.36 -10.13
N GLU A 185 11.12 -32.34 -8.94
CA GLU A 185 11.40 -31.10 -8.20
C GLU A 185 12.32 -30.14 -8.97
N GLN A 186 13.38 -30.65 -9.58
CA GLN A 186 14.32 -29.83 -10.35
C GLN A 186 13.65 -29.24 -11.61
N ILE A 187 12.88 -30.06 -12.32
CA ILE A 187 12.18 -29.67 -13.55
C ILE A 187 11.09 -28.64 -13.24
N GLU A 188 10.30 -28.86 -12.20
CA GLU A 188 9.25 -27.95 -11.74
C GLU A 188 9.80 -26.55 -11.45
N LYS A 189 10.90 -26.47 -10.69
CA LYS A 189 11.60 -25.20 -10.40
C LYS A 189 12.08 -24.49 -11.67
N ALA A 190 12.67 -25.24 -12.60
CA ALA A 190 13.17 -24.68 -13.85
C ALA A 190 12.03 -24.18 -14.76
N LEU A 191 10.95 -24.95 -14.88
CA LEU A 191 9.76 -24.55 -15.64
C LEU A 191 9.07 -23.33 -15.03
N PHE A 192 8.90 -23.31 -13.70
CA PHE A 192 8.34 -22.17 -12.97
C PHE A 192 9.15 -20.90 -13.23
N TYR A 193 10.48 -20.97 -13.09
CA TYR A 193 11.37 -19.85 -13.39
C TYR A 193 11.23 -19.39 -14.84
N ASN A 194 11.32 -20.30 -15.82
CA ASN A 194 11.28 -19.94 -17.23
C ASN A 194 9.95 -19.28 -17.64
N ILE A 195 8.81 -19.78 -17.14
CA ILE A 195 7.49 -19.22 -17.45
C ILE A 195 7.36 -17.80 -16.90
N ASN A 196 7.82 -17.55 -15.67
CA ASN A 196 7.58 -16.29 -14.96
C ASN A 196 8.68 -15.24 -15.15
N SER A 197 9.93 -15.63 -15.47
CA SER A 197 11.06 -14.69 -15.54
C SER A 197 11.46 -14.26 -16.95
N LYS A 198 11.16 -15.07 -17.98
CA LYS A 198 11.61 -14.81 -19.36
C LYS A 198 10.60 -14.03 -20.19
N ALA A 199 9.34 -13.96 -19.75
CA ALA A 199 8.37 -13.07 -20.36
C ALA A 199 8.73 -11.63 -19.95
N LYS A 200 9.03 -10.75 -20.91
CA LYS A 200 9.09 -9.30 -20.65
C LYS A 200 7.65 -8.80 -20.53
N PRO A 201 7.13 -8.47 -19.34
CA PRO A 201 5.78 -7.93 -19.22
C PRO A 201 5.70 -6.59 -19.95
N LEU A 202 4.54 -6.30 -20.54
CA LEU A 202 4.24 -4.96 -21.02
C LEU A 202 4.29 -4.00 -19.83
N THR A 203 4.82 -2.79 -20.05
CA THR A 203 4.80 -1.76 -19.01
C THR A 203 3.36 -1.32 -18.76
N SER A 204 3.07 -0.80 -17.56
CA SER A 204 1.74 -0.23 -17.26
C SER A 204 1.35 0.83 -18.27
N GLU A 205 2.30 1.64 -18.75
CA GLU A 205 2.07 2.62 -19.82
C GLU A 205 1.55 1.98 -21.10
N GLN A 206 2.22 0.92 -21.60
CA GLN A 206 1.83 0.24 -22.82
C GLN A 206 0.41 -0.33 -22.71
N ILE A 207 0.07 -0.88 -21.54
CA ILE A 207 -1.27 -1.41 -21.26
C ILE A 207 -2.29 -0.28 -21.22
N TYR A 208 -2.07 0.74 -20.39
CA TYR A 208 -3.02 1.83 -20.20
C TYR A 208 -3.26 2.63 -21.48
N ARG A 209 -2.20 2.92 -22.23
CA ARG A 209 -2.30 3.63 -23.51
C ARG A 209 -3.18 2.87 -24.49
N SER A 210 -3.04 1.54 -24.59
CA SER A 210 -3.85 0.73 -25.51
C SER A 210 -5.36 0.81 -25.25
N ILE A 211 -5.75 1.01 -23.99
CA ILE A 211 -7.16 1.16 -23.57
C ILE A 211 -7.62 2.61 -23.70
N ILE A 212 -6.81 3.57 -23.25
CA ILE A 212 -7.17 4.99 -23.25
C ILE A 212 -7.31 5.54 -24.67
N GLU A 213 -6.46 5.10 -25.62
CA GLU A 213 -6.47 5.61 -26.99
C GLU A 213 -7.56 5.01 -27.87
N ASP A 214 -8.11 3.85 -27.51
CA ASP A 214 -9.21 3.22 -28.25
C ASP A 214 -10.58 3.73 -27.79
N GLU A 215 -10.94 4.93 -28.25
CA GLU A 215 -12.23 5.56 -27.94
C GLU A 215 -13.43 4.80 -28.53
N ALA A 216 -13.23 4.06 -29.62
CA ALA A 216 -14.29 3.28 -30.27
C ALA A 216 -14.57 1.98 -29.52
N GLY A 217 -13.52 1.28 -29.08
CA GLY A 217 -13.64 0.05 -28.28
C GLY A 217 -13.99 0.30 -26.82
N PHE A 218 -13.55 1.44 -26.26
CA PHE A 218 -13.78 1.80 -24.86
C PHE A 218 -14.34 3.22 -24.75
N PRO A 219 -15.62 3.48 -25.06
CA PRO A 219 -16.24 4.78 -24.77
C PRO A 219 -16.21 5.09 -23.25
N ASP A 220 -16.36 6.36 -22.87
CA ASP A 220 -16.12 6.81 -21.48
C ASP A 220 -16.97 6.09 -20.43
N ASP A 221 -18.22 5.70 -20.75
CA ASP A 221 -19.09 4.93 -19.87
C ASP A 221 -18.58 3.50 -19.63
N VAL A 222 -18.04 2.86 -20.66
CA VAL A 222 -17.37 1.55 -20.56
C VAL A 222 -16.05 1.68 -19.81
N LEU A 223 -15.27 2.73 -20.11
CA LEU A 223 -13.99 2.98 -19.48
C LEU A 223 -14.14 3.18 -17.96
N GLU A 224 -15.10 4.01 -17.54
CA GLU A 224 -15.40 4.24 -16.13
C GLU A 224 -15.89 2.97 -15.42
N ARG A 225 -16.84 2.26 -16.04
CA ARG A 225 -17.42 1.04 -15.46
C ARG A 225 -16.39 -0.07 -15.27
N ASP A 226 -15.55 -0.30 -16.28
CA ASP A 226 -14.69 -1.49 -16.33
C ASP A 226 -13.32 -1.22 -15.71
N PHE A 227 -12.77 -0.02 -15.89
CA PHE A 227 -11.40 0.32 -15.46
C PHE A 227 -11.33 1.35 -14.33
N GLY A 228 -12.34 2.21 -14.21
CA GLY A 228 -12.46 3.21 -13.15
C GLY A 228 -12.40 4.66 -13.65
N THR A 229 -12.93 5.58 -12.85
CA THR A 229 -13.01 7.02 -13.17
C THR A 229 -11.62 7.63 -13.44
N GLU A 230 -10.54 7.09 -12.86
CA GLU A 230 -9.17 7.55 -13.12
C GLU A 230 -8.75 7.41 -14.59
N PHE A 231 -9.28 6.41 -15.30
CA PHE A 231 -9.00 6.23 -16.72
C PHE A 231 -9.70 7.29 -17.56
N VAL A 232 -10.93 7.67 -17.22
CA VAL A 232 -11.69 8.74 -17.89
C VAL A 232 -10.99 10.09 -17.69
N VAL A 233 -10.64 10.42 -16.45
CA VAL A 233 -9.93 11.67 -16.14
C VAL A 233 -8.56 11.70 -16.84
N CYS A 234 -7.85 10.58 -16.89
CA CYS A 234 -6.60 10.46 -17.63
C CYS A 234 -6.80 10.69 -19.14
N ARG A 235 -7.81 10.07 -19.77
CA ARG A 235 -8.11 10.26 -21.19
C ARG A 235 -8.36 11.73 -21.53
N GLN A 236 -9.15 12.41 -20.71
CA GLN A 236 -9.48 13.83 -20.89
C GLN A 236 -8.25 14.72 -20.70
N THR A 237 -7.42 14.42 -19.71
CA THR A 237 -6.29 15.29 -19.31
C THR A 237 -5.07 15.11 -20.21
N ARG A 238 -4.74 13.87 -20.60
CA ARG A 238 -3.46 13.56 -21.25
C ARG A 238 -3.23 14.33 -22.56
N LYS A 239 -4.31 14.63 -23.29
CA LYS A 239 -4.28 15.33 -24.58
C LYS A 239 -3.92 16.80 -24.44
N GLU A 240 -4.16 17.37 -23.26
CA GLU A 240 -3.91 18.78 -22.96
C GLU A 240 -2.54 19.01 -22.32
N LEU A 241 -1.84 17.95 -21.91
CA LEU A 241 -0.47 18.04 -21.40
C LEU A 241 0.49 18.45 -22.52
N ASN A 242 1.09 19.64 -22.36
CA ASN A 242 2.08 20.19 -23.27
C ASN A 242 3.40 20.44 -22.53
N PHE A 243 4.40 19.62 -22.83
CA PHE A 243 5.69 19.62 -22.17
C PHE A 243 6.66 20.71 -22.64
N THR A 244 6.28 21.49 -23.66
CA THR A 244 6.92 22.77 -23.94
C THR A 244 6.71 23.75 -22.77
N TYR A 245 5.55 23.69 -22.10
CA TYR A 245 5.21 24.53 -20.96
C TYR A 245 5.37 23.82 -19.61
N LEU A 246 5.37 22.48 -19.61
CA LEU A 246 5.62 21.63 -18.44
C LEU A 246 7.06 21.09 -18.42
N SER A 247 8.03 21.95 -18.76
CA SER A 247 9.43 21.57 -18.96
C SER A 247 10.10 20.97 -17.72
N ASN A 248 9.60 21.27 -16.52
CA ASN A 248 10.18 20.76 -15.27
C ASN A 248 9.63 19.38 -14.88
N LEU A 249 8.69 18.85 -15.65
CA LEU A 249 8.07 17.54 -15.44
C LEU A 249 8.46 16.53 -16.52
N LEU A 250 9.44 16.86 -17.39
CA LEU A 250 9.86 16.01 -18.49
C LEU A 250 10.33 14.63 -18.01
N ASP A 251 11.17 14.59 -16.97
CA ASP A 251 11.73 13.34 -16.42
C ASP A 251 10.66 12.44 -15.81
N VAL A 252 9.74 13.02 -15.02
CA VAL A 252 8.62 12.26 -14.42
C VAL A 252 7.75 11.61 -15.50
N PHE A 253 7.49 12.32 -16.59
CA PHE A 253 6.59 11.88 -17.66
C PHE A 253 7.29 11.18 -18.83
N GLY A 254 8.62 11.01 -18.77
CA GLY A 254 9.39 10.37 -19.85
C GLY A 254 9.30 11.11 -21.18
N GLN A 255 9.41 12.43 -21.18
CA GLN A 255 9.19 13.27 -22.38
C GLN A 255 10.48 13.77 -23.03
N HIS A 256 11.64 13.28 -22.60
CA HIS A 256 12.90 13.54 -23.30
C HIS A 256 13.00 12.73 -24.60
N GLU A 257 13.82 13.22 -25.53
CA GLU A 257 14.09 12.51 -26.77
C GLU A 257 14.66 11.11 -26.49
N GLY A 258 14.03 10.07 -27.06
CA GLY A 258 14.43 8.68 -26.87
C GLY A 258 13.88 8.00 -25.60
N GLN A 259 13.06 8.68 -24.79
CA GLN A 259 12.33 8.08 -23.67
C GLN A 259 10.92 7.63 -24.08
N ASP A 260 10.37 6.68 -23.32
CA ASP A 260 8.98 6.24 -23.46
C ASP A 260 8.04 7.27 -22.80
N ASP A 261 7.04 7.76 -23.55
CA ASP A 261 5.99 8.65 -23.06
C ASP A 261 5.16 7.95 -21.97
N ASN A 262 5.28 8.40 -20.72
CA ASN A 262 4.66 7.80 -19.53
C ASN A 262 3.39 8.53 -19.03
N ARG A 263 2.74 9.35 -19.87
CA ARG A 263 1.57 10.15 -19.43
C ARG A 263 0.46 9.30 -18.81
N CYS A 264 0.13 8.14 -19.38
CA CYS A 264 -1.02 7.38 -18.90
C CYS A 264 -0.75 6.78 -17.52
N SER A 265 0.42 6.17 -17.33
CA SER A 265 0.86 5.55 -16.09
C SER A 265 1.03 6.57 -14.97
N VAL A 266 1.68 7.71 -15.23
CA VAL A 266 1.84 8.78 -14.23
C VAL A 266 0.48 9.31 -13.78
N LEU A 267 -0.44 9.60 -14.70
CA LEU A 267 -1.77 10.12 -14.36
C LEU A 267 -2.62 9.08 -13.61
N ILE A 268 -2.78 7.87 -14.16
CA ILE A 268 -3.64 6.83 -13.58
C ILE A 268 -3.16 6.46 -12.16
N GLU A 269 -1.87 6.17 -11.98
CA GLU A 269 -1.37 5.74 -10.68
C GLU A 269 -1.41 6.88 -9.65
N SER A 270 -1.19 8.14 -10.08
CA SER A 270 -1.34 9.29 -9.18
C SER A 270 -2.79 9.53 -8.76
N LEU A 271 -3.74 9.34 -9.68
CA LEU A 271 -5.18 9.43 -9.38
C LEU A 271 -5.64 8.30 -8.46
N LYS A 272 -5.14 7.07 -8.64
CA LYS A 272 -5.41 5.95 -7.71
C LYS A 272 -4.86 6.25 -6.31
N ASN A 273 -3.61 6.73 -6.21
CA ASN A 273 -3.02 7.14 -4.93
C ASN A 273 -3.85 8.24 -4.25
N LEU A 274 -4.31 9.23 -5.03
CA LEU A 274 -5.18 10.29 -4.54
C LEU A 274 -6.51 9.75 -4.00
N GLN A 275 -7.19 8.85 -4.71
CA GLN A 275 -8.45 8.24 -4.25
C GLN A 275 -8.25 7.48 -2.94
N VAL A 276 -7.20 6.67 -2.85
CA VAL A 276 -6.88 5.86 -1.66
C VAL A 276 -6.67 6.75 -0.45
N GLU A 277 -5.84 7.79 -0.58
CA GLU A 277 -5.51 8.65 0.55
C GLU A 277 -6.65 9.60 0.93
N ARG A 278 -7.46 10.09 -0.02
CA ARG A 278 -8.69 10.83 0.29
C ARG A 278 -9.71 9.96 1.02
N LYS A 279 -9.88 8.70 0.58
CA LYS A 279 -10.79 7.77 1.25
C LYS A 279 -10.33 7.48 2.67
N ARG A 280 -9.03 7.34 2.90
CA ARG A 280 -8.44 7.13 4.22
C ARG A 280 -8.66 8.33 5.16
N LEU A 281 -8.46 9.55 4.67
CA LEU A 281 -8.49 10.75 5.50
C LEU A 281 -9.90 11.31 5.73
N ASN A 282 -10.72 11.32 4.69
CA ASN A 282 -11.99 12.04 4.68
C ASN A 282 -13.19 11.12 4.37
N GLY A 283 -12.98 9.82 4.13
CA GLY A 283 -14.03 8.89 3.72
C GLY A 283 -14.53 9.08 2.27
N VAL A 284 -13.89 9.97 1.49
CA VAL A 284 -14.32 10.35 0.13
C VAL A 284 -13.33 9.84 -0.91
N SER A 285 -13.80 9.26 -2.00
CA SER A 285 -12.96 8.77 -3.12
C SER A 285 -13.15 9.54 -4.43
N LEU A 286 -13.76 10.73 -4.38
CA LEU A 286 -13.97 11.58 -5.56
C LEU A 286 -12.63 12.09 -6.12
N LEU A 287 -12.49 11.98 -7.44
CA LEU A 287 -11.37 12.54 -8.20
C LEU A 287 -11.63 13.99 -8.60
N PRO A 288 -10.58 14.80 -8.82
CA PRO A 288 -10.71 16.11 -9.46
C PRO A 288 -11.24 15.94 -10.89
N ASN A 289 -11.89 16.98 -11.40
CA ASN A 289 -12.13 17.09 -12.84
C ASN A 289 -10.79 17.40 -13.57
N LYS A 290 -10.85 17.38 -14.90
CA LYS A 290 -9.71 17.67 -15.78
C LYS A 290 -9.04 19.03 -15.49
N ASP A 291 -9.84 20.09 -15.31
CA ASP A 291 -9.31 21.45 -15.16
C ASP A 291 -8.58 21.63 -13.82
N ASP A 292 -9.16 21.15 -12.73
CA ASP A 292 -8.54 21.14 -11.40
C ASP A 292 -7.24 20.33 -11.40
N LEU A 293 -7.22 19.20 -12.12
CA LEU A 293 -6.03 18.37 -12.28
C LEU A 293 -4.93 19.11 -13.05
N LEU A 294 -5.26 19.77 -14.15
CA LEU A 294 -4.31 20.57 -14.93
C LEU A 294 -3.73 21.72 -14.10
N GLN A 295 -4.56 22.42 -13.32
CA GLN A 295 -4.09 23.49 -12.43
C GLN A 295 -3.12 22.95 -11.36
N ALA A 296 -3.42 21.78 -10.79
CA ALA A 296 -2.51 21.13 -9.85
C ALA A 296 -1.17 20.75 -10.52
N ILE A 297 -1.20 20.18 -11.73
CA ILE A 297 0.01 19.82 -12.49
C ILE A 297 0.85 21.07 -12.83
N LEU A 298 0.22 22.18 -13.21
CA LEU A 298 0.91 23.46 -13.45
C LEU A 298 1.59 23.97 -12.18
N LYS A 299 0.91 23.87 -11.03
CA LYS A 299 1.50 24.22 -9.73
C LYS A 299 2.71 23.34 -9.40
N LEU A 300 2.63 22.05 -9.67
CA LEU A 300 3.76 21.12 -9.52
C LEU A 300 4.93 21.49 -10.41
N ASN A 301 4.68 21.81 -11.67
CA ASN A 301 5.74 22.25 -12.60
C ASN A 301 6.51 23.46 -12.07
N ASN A 302 5.84 24.38 -11.37
CA ASN A 302 6.50 25.53 -10.76
C ASN A 302 7.38 25.14 -9.55
N SER A 303 6.97 24.15 -8.76
CA SER A 303 7.79 23.61 -7.67
C SER A 303 8.99 22.82 -8.18
N TYR A 304 8.83 22.09 -9.28
CA TYR A 304 9.88 21.30 -9.91
C TYR A 304 10.93 22.14 -10.64
N VAL A 305 10.84 23.48 -10.61
CA VAL A 305 11.94 24.37 -11.01
C VAL A 305 13.19 24.13 -10.16
N ASP A 306 13.03 23.67 -8.90
CA ASP A 306 14.15 23.26 -8.07
C ASP A 306 14.85 22.05 -8.70
N GLU A 307 16.14 22.17 -9.01
CA GLU A 307 16.95 21.14 -9.70
C GLU A 307 16.89 19.78 -9.00
N ARG A 308 16.69 19.76 -7.67
CA ARG A 308 16.57 18.53 -6.88
C ARG A 308 15.29 17.74 -7.19
N LEU A 309 14.24 18.44 -7.61
CA LEU A 309 12.95 17.85 -7.99
C LEU A 309 12.86 17.65 -9.51
N GLN A 310 13.45 18.56 -10.30
CA GLN A 310 13.40 18.54 -11.76
C GLN A 310 13.88 17.20 -12.33
N CYS A 311 15.01 16.69 -11.85
CA CYS A 311 15.61 15.44 -12.30
C CYS A 311 14.92 14.17 -11.77
N SER A 312 13.80 14.31 -11.04
CA SER A 312 13.13 13.16 -10.44
C SER A 312 12.31 12.41 -11.47
N THR A 313 12.51 11.09 -11.54
CA THR A 313 11.66 10.16 -12.31
C THR A 313 10.64 9.44 -11.41
N SER A 314 10.53 9.85 -10.15
CA SER A 314 9.74 9.16 -9.13
C SER A 314 8.25 9.48 -9.25
N LEU A 315 7.48 8.50 -9.73
CA LEU A 315 6.01 8.58 -9.78
C LEU A 315 5.41 8.83 -8.39
N GLY A 316 5.91 8.15 -7.35
CA GLY A 316 5.38 8.30 -6.01
C GLY A 316 5.62 9.68 -5.41
N LEU A 317 6.75 10.32 -5.75
CA LEU A 317 7.02 11.71 -5.38
C LEU A 317 5.99 12.64 -6.04
N PHE A 318 5.83 12.52 -7.35
CA PHE A 318 4.86 13.30 -8.12
C PHE A 318 3.43 13.11 -7.58
N SER A 319 3.02 11.87 -7.32
CA SER A 319 1.72 11.55 -6.71
C SER A 319 1.51 12.23 -5.36
N ALA A 320 2.54 12.28 -4.50
CA ALA A 320 2.44 12.92 -3.18
C ALA A 320 2.32 14.44 -3.30
N PHE A 321 3.10 15.08 -4.18
CA PHE A 321 2.95 16.50 -4.48
C PHE A 321 1.56 16.81 -5.03
N LEU A 322 1.07 15.99 -5.97
CA LEU A 322 -0.24 16.16 -6.58
C LEU A 322 -1.36 16.10 -5.54
N PHE A 323 -1.25 15.15 -4.61
CA PHE A 323 -2.21 15.00 -3.51
C PHE A 323 -2.39 16.30 -2.71
N PHE A 324 -1.29 16.95 -2.30
CA PHE A 324 -1.38 18.20 -1.56
C PHE A 324 -1.75 19.39 -2.44
N ALA A 325 -1.35 19.39 -3.71
CA ALA A 325 -1.65 20.47 -4.65
C ALA A 325 -3.15 20.66 -4.87
N ILE A 326 -3.91 19.56 -4.88
CA ILE A 326 -5.36 19.58 -5.10
C ILE A 326 -6.15 19.99 -3.83
N GLN A 327 -5.59 19.84 -2.63
CA GLN A 327 -6.34 20.07 -1.39
C GLN A 327 -6.21 21.49 -0.83
N ASP A 328 -4.97 21.94 -0.61
CA ASP A 328 -4.72 23.15 0.18
C ASP A 328 -3.37 23.79 -0.20
N GLY A 329 -3.41 25.08 -0.54
CA GLY A 329 -2.25 25.89 -0.88
C GLY A 329 -1.20 25.98 0.22
N ALA A 330 -1.62 26.09 1.49
CA ALA A 330 -0.74 26.23 2.63
C ALA A 330 -0.05 24.91 2.97
N ARG A 331 -0.81 23.81 3.06
CA ARG A 331 -0.23 22.47 3.29
C ARG A 331 0.72 22.06 2.17
N TYR A 332 0.42 22.40 0.93
CA TYR A 332 1.32 22.13 -0.20
C TYR A 332 2.71 22.74 0.02
N ARG A 333 2.80 24.02 0.40
CA ARG A 333 4.11 24.68 0.64
C ARG A 333 4.85 24.08 1.84
N GLN A 334 4.11 23.70 2.89
CA GLN A 334 4.69 23.03 4.05
C GLN A 334 5.27 21.65 3.65
N PHE A 335 4.54 20.90 2.84
CA PHE A 335 4.97 19.61 2.31
C PHE A 335 6.23 19.74 1.45
N GLU A 336 6.22 20.67 0.48
CA GLU A 336 7.36 20.98 -0.38
C GLU A 336 8.62 21.31 0.45
N THR A 337 8.48 22.24 1.40
CA THR A 337 9.58 22.64 2.28
C THR A 337 10.09 21.47 3.11
N TRP A 338 9.18 20.66 3.65
CA TRP A 338 9.52 19.48 4.44
C TRP A 338 10.25 18.43 3.60
N MET A 339 9.78 18.14 2.39
CA MET A 339 10.42 17.19 1.46
C MET A 339 11.85 17.60 1.12
N LEU A 340 12.05 18.87 0.78
CA LEU A 340 13.37 19.41 0.42
C LEU A 340 14.31 19.48 1.62
N LYS A 341 13.83 19.90 2.79
CA LYS A 341 14.66 20.01 4.01
C LYS A 341 15.12 18.66 4.55
N ASN A 342 14.33 17.61 4.34
CA ASN A 342 14.64 16.26 4.84
C ASN A 342 15.27 15.36 3.77
N HIS A 343 15.66 15.90 2.61
CA HIS A 343 16.33 15.15 1.53
C HIS A 343 15.53 13.93 1.03
N LEU A 344 14.21 13.93 1.20
CA LEU A 344 13.37 12.78 0.86
C LEU A 344 13.23 12.57 -0.66
N TYR A 345 13.63 13.55 -1.45
CA TYR A 345 13.72 13.43 -2.91
C TYR A 345 14.84 12.49 -3.38
N GLU A 346 15.81 12.15 -2.51
CA GLU A 346 16.93 11.24 -2.82
C GLU A 346 16.54 9.74 -2.71
N LEU A 347 15.33 9.45 -2.24
CA LEU A 347 14.85 8.08 -2.10
C LEU A 347 14.66 7.43 -3.47
N GLN A 348 15.31 6.28 -3.68
CA GLN A 348 15.28 5.53 -4.94
C GLN A 348 13.87 5.02 -5.30
N ALA A 349 13.06 4.69 -4.29
CA ALA A 349 11.69 4.26 -4.47
C ALA A 349 10.81 4.98 -3.44
N ILE A 350 9.87 5.78 -3.93
CA ILE A 350 8.95 6.53 -3.09
C ILE A 350 7.57 5.93 -3.24
N ASN A 351 6.98 5.47 -2.14
CA ASN A 351 5.56 5.18 -2.06
C ASN A 351 4.83 6.46 -1.64
N ALA A 352 3.92 6.95 -2.48
CA ALA A 352 3.20 8.20 -2.23
C ALA A 352 2.41 8.16 -0.91
N SER A 353 1.74 7.04 -0.63
CA SER A 353 0.90 6.89 0.57
C SER A 353 1.75 6.96 1.84
N ASP A 354 2.92 6.33 1.84
CA ASP A 354 3.81 6.35 3.01
C ASP A 354 4.35 7.75 3.29
N VAL A 355 4.77 8.48 2.25
CA VAL A 355 5.27 9.86 2.39
C VAL A 355 4.17 10.79 2.90
N ILE A 356 2.96 10.71 2.33
CA ILE A 356 1.80 11.49 2.79
C ILE A 356 1.52 11.19 4.28
N ARG A 357 1.52 9.91 4.68
CA ARG A 357 1.26 9.51 6.07
C ARG A 357 2.33 10.01 7.04
N ILE A 358 3.60 9.92 6.65
CA ILE A 358 4.71 10.42 7.47
C ILE A 358 4.58 11.92 7.66
N PHE A 359 4.33 12.67 6.58
CA PHE A 359 4.13 14.12 6.67
C PHE A 359 2.97 14.48 7.60
N GLU A 360 1.80 13.85 7.44
CA GLU A 360 0.65 14.08 8.33
C GLU A 360 0.96 13.73 9.80
N LYS A 361 1.70 12.66 10.06
CA LYS A 361 2.14 12.32 11.42
C LYS A 361 3.13 13.33 11.99
N VAL A 362 4.07 13.83 11.19
CA VAL A 362 5.01 14.89 11.60
C VAL A 362 4.25 16.17 11.92
N ALA A 363 3.30 16.58 11.06
CA ALA A 363 2.45 17.75 11.30
C ALA A 363 1.60 17.59 12.57
N LYS A 364 1.01 16.41 12.79
CA LYS A 364 0.26 16.10 14.02
C LYS A 364 1.16 16.14 15.27
N SER A 365 2.37 15.59 15.18
CA SER A 365 3.35 15.60 16.28
C SER A 365 3.71 17.02 16.71
N ARG A 366 3.97 17.91 15.74
CA ARG A 366 4.21 19.34 16.00
C ARG A 366 3.04 20.00 16.73
N LYS A 367 1.80 19.75 16.30
CA LYS A 367 0.61 20.24 17.01
C LYS A 367 0.50 19.76 18.46
N GLN A 368 1.01 18.58 18.79
CA GLN A 368 1.02 18.05 20.16
C GLN A 368 2.20 18.52 21.02
N GLN A 369 3.12 19.31 20.46
CA GLN A 369 4.14 19.99 21.24
C GLN A 369 3.54 21.18 21.96
N ILE A 370 3.88 21.29 23.25
CA ILE A 370 3.51 22.39 24.12
C ILE A 370 4.80 23.15 24.45
N PHE A 371 4.99 24.33 23.88
CA PHE A 371 6.13 25.17 24.23
C PHE A 371 5.88 25.83 25.58
N VAL A 372 6.83 25.66 26.50
CA VAL A 372 6.77 26.22 27.85
C VAL A 372 7.72 27.41 27.94
N SER A 373 7.14 28.61 27.95
CA SER A 373 7.84 29.87 28.15
C SER A 373 7.86 30.21 29.63
N MET A 374 9.03 30.29 30.24
CA MET A 374 9.17 30.57 31.67
C MET A 374 10.54 31.13 32.03
N TRP A 375 10.65 31.66 33.25
CA TRP A 375 11.95 32.02 33.81
C TRP A 375 12.77 30.78 34.17
N PHE A 376 14.03 30.73 33.72
CA PHE A 376 15.02 29.69 34.06
C PHE A 376 15.68 29.94 35.43
N ASP A 377 14.88 30.08 36.48
CA ASP A 377 15.35 30.28 37.84
C ASP A 377 14.98 29.07 38.72
N GLU A 378 15.78 28.80 39.75
CA GLU A 378 15.48 27.71 40.70
C GLU A 378 14.12 27.90 41.38
N LYS A 379 13.68 29.16 41.56
CA LYS A 379 12.37 29.48 42.15
C LYS A 379 11.19 28.94 41.35
N THR A 380 11.27 28.95 40.02
CA THR A 380 10.16 28.54 39.12
C THR A 380 10.29 27.09 38.66
N LYS A 381 11.36 26.39 39.01
CA LYS A 381 11.59 24.98 38.65
C LYS A 381 10.44 24.06 39.04
N SER A 382 9.84 24.28 40.20
CA SER A 382 8.70 23.52 40.69
C SER A 382 7.43 23.70 39.84
N ASN A 383 7.23 24.89 39.24
CA ASN A 383 6.16 25.13 38.28
C ASN A 383 6.37 24.31 37.00
N PHE A 384 7.62 24.18 36.52
CA PHE A 384 7.90 23.35 35.34
C PHE A 384 7.61 21.87 35.59
N GLU A 385 8.01 21.36 36.75
CA GLU A 385 7.71 19.97 37.13
C GLU A 385 6.19 19.74 37.26
N ALA A 386 5.44 20.73 37.73
CA ALA A 386 3.98 20.67 37.75
C ALA A 386 3.38 20.63 36.32
N ILE A 387 3.93 21.39 35.38
CA ILE A 387 3.53 21.34 33.96
C ILE A 387 3.82 19.96 33.36
N LYS A 388 5.03 19.42 33.57
CA LYS A 388 5.37 18.06 33.09
C LYS A 388 4.43 17.01 33.69
N ALA A 389 4.23 17.04 35.00
CA ALA A 389 3.34 16.10 35.69
C ALA A 389 1.90 16.20 35.18
N ALA A 390 1.41 17.41 34.85
CA ALA A 390 0.10 17.58 34.23
C ALA A 390 0.02 16.92 32.85
N VAL A 391 1.04 17.09 32.01
CA VAL A 391 1.08 16.47 30.68
C VAL A 391 1.24 14.95 30.77
N ASP A 392 2.08 14.46 31.68
CA ASP A 392 2.29 13.03 31.91
C ASP A 392 1.02 12.35 32.42
N ASP A 393 0.29 12.97 33.34
CA ASP A 393 -1.04 12.50 33.76
C ASP A 393 -1.99 12.37 32.58
N LEU A 394 -2.08 13.39 31.73
CA LEU A 394 -2.97 13.35 30.56
C LEU A 394 -2.57 12.24 29.59
N ASN A 395 -1.27 12.06 29.35
CA ASN A 395 -0.76 10.96 28.51
C ASN A 395 -0.97 9.56 29.11
N GLN A 396 -1.20 9.45 30.43
CA GLN A 396 -1.55 8.20 31.10
C GLN A 396 -3.07 7.96 31.11
N ILE A 397 -3.86 9.01 31.32
CA ILE A 397 -5.33 8.95 31.38
C ILE A 397 -5.92 8.73 29.97
N TYR A 398 -5.37 9.39 28.96
CA TYR A 398 -5.89 9.39 27.61
C TYR A 398 -4.95 8.60 26.68
N THR A 399 -5.48 7.56 26.03
CA THR A 399 -4.75 6.82 25.00
C THR A 399 -4.71 7.64 23.71
N GLN A 400 -3.52 8.11 23.34
CA GLN A 400 -3.29 8.84 22.09
C GLN A 400 -2.17 8.17 21.27
N ASP A 401 -2.33 8.16 19.95
CA ASP A 401 -1.30 7.64 19.01
C ASP A 401 0.02 8.43 19.09
N ILE A 402 -0.08 9.74 19.35
CA ILE A 402 1.08 10.60 19.62
C ILE A 402 0.82 11.24 20.99
N LYS A 403 1.86 11.31 21.82
CA LYS A 403 1.80 11.88 23.18
C LYS A 403 2.03 13.38 23.14
N LEU A 404 1.32 14.09 24.01
CA LEU A 404 1.61 15.49 24.31
C LEU A 404 3.02 15.62 24.88
N ARG A 405 3.76 16.65 24.47
CA ARG A 405 5.14 16.84 24.91
C ARG A 405 5.39 18.30 25.33
N PRO A 406 5.64 18.58 26.62
CA PRO A 406 6.11 19.88 27.04
C PRO A 406 7.57 20.04 26.65
N ILE A 407 7.91 21.19 26.07
CA ILE A 407 9.24 21.50 25.54
C ILE A 407 9.68 22.86 26.06
N ARG A 408 10.95 22.95 26.47
CA ARG A 408 11.59 24.19 26.93
C ARG A 408 12.93 24.38 26.22
N ILE A 409 13.33 25.63 25.98
CA ILE A 409 14.50 25.94 25.14
C ILE A 409 15.82 25.32 25.64
N ASP A 410 16.00 25.20 26.96
CA ASP A 410 17.18 24.59 27.59
C ASP A 410 17.26 23.06 27.39
N GLN A 411 16.21 22.43 26.88
CA GLN A 411 16.21 21.02 26.49
C GLN A 411 16.73 20.80 25.06
N PHE A 412 16.99 21.87 24.31
CA PHE A 412 17.63 21.80 23.00
C PHE A 412 19.14 21.95 23.12
N ASP A 413 19.83 20.81 23.02
CA ASP A 413 21.26 20.76 22.76
C ASP A 413 21.49 20.50 21.28
N THR A 414 21.99 21.50 20.56
CA THR A 414 22.34 21.40 19.14
C THR A 414 23.78 20.92 18.93
N GLY A 415 24.61 20.82 19.98
CA GLY A 415 26.03 20.46 19.88
C GLY A 415 26.92 21.51 19.19
N PHE A 416 26.38 22.66 18.77
CA PHE A 416 27.11 23.80 18.20
C PHE A 416 26.42 25.12 18.57
N SER A 417 27.16 26.23 18.53
CA SER A 417 26.62 27.56 18.85
C SER A 417 25.50 27.99 17.89
N TYR A 418 24.36 28.41 18.43
CA TYR A 418 23.21 28.92 17.67
C TYR A 418 22.61 30.16 18.33
N GLN A 419 21.79 30.91 17.58
CA GLN A 419 21.01 32.00 18.15
C GLN A 419 19.79 31.43 18.87
N ILE A 420 19.85 31.39 20.20
CA ILE A 420 18.76 30.91 21.08
C ILE A 420 17.44 31.58 20.72
N THR A 421 17.46 32.90 20.43
CA THR A 421 16.27 33.64 20.01
C THR A 421 15.61 33.05 18.77
N ALA A 422 16.39 32.70 17.73
CA ALA A 422 15.82 32.13 16.51
C ALA A 422 15.15 30.77 16.77
N GLU A 423 15.72 29.96 17.66
CA GLU A 423 15.16 28.67 18.03
C GLU A 423 13.89 28.83 18.88
N ILE A 424 13.85 29.80 19.81
CA ILE A 424 12.62 30.12 20.57
C ILE A 424 11.48 30.49 19.61
N LEU A 425 11.73 31.41 18.67
CA LEU A 425 10.71 31.83 17.71
C LEU A 425 10.22 30.64 16.87
N ARG A 426 11.13 29.76 16.48
CA ARG A 426 10.80 28.53 15.76
C ARG A 426 9.95 27.58 16.61
N LEU A 427 10.28 27.38 17.89
CA LEU A 427 9.51 26.50 18.78
C LEU A 427 8.10 27.02 19.04
N ILE A 428 7.94 28.34 19.14
CA ILE A 428 6.62 28.97 19.22
C ILE A 428 5.82 28.70 17.95
N ASP A 429 6.45 28.80 16.78
CA ASP A 429 5.78 28.59 15.49
C ASP A 429 5.46 27.11 15.20
N ASP A 430 6.36 26.20 15.60
CA ASP A 430 6.24 24.76 15.38
C ASP A 430 5.34 24.07 16.44
N SER A 431 5.10 24.69 17.59
CA SER A 431 4.26 24.10 18.66
C SER A 431 2.78 24.42 18.47
N GLY A 432 1.91 23.49 18.86
CA GLY A 432 0.47 23.74 18.83
C GLY A 432 0.00 24.64 19.97
N TYR A 433 0.63 24.58 21.14
CA TYR A 433 0.19 25.30 22.33
C TYR A 433 1.35 25.96 23.06
N LEU A 434 1.14 27.19 23.56
CA LEU A 434 2.09 27.90 24.41
C LEU A 434 1.58 27.94 25.86
N ILE A 435 2.37 27.47 26.81
CA ILE A 435 2.14 27.72 28.24
C ILE A 435 3.18 28.74 28.71
N ALA A 436 2.72 29.91 29.15
CA ALA A 436 3.58 31.00 29.58
C ALA A 436 3.45 31.25 31.09
N ASP A 437 4.54 30.99 31.82
CA ASP A 437 4.67 31.25 33.25
C ASP A 437 5.15 32.69 33.48
N LEU A 438 4.25 33.53 33.98
CA LEU A 438 4.51 34.93 34.30
C LEU A 438 5.15 35.13 35.67
N THR A 439 5.34 34.07 36.47
CA THR A 439 5.92 34.14 37.82
C THR A 439 7.31 34.77 37.77
N GLY A 440 7.53 35.80 38.59
CA GLY A 440 8.80 36.55 38.63
C GLY A 440 9.00 37.57 37.50
N GLY A 441 7.99 37.80 36.66
CA GLY A 441 7.96 38.95 35.74
C GLY A 441 9.03 38.95 34.65
N ASN A 442 9.43 37.78 34.16
CA ASN A 442 10.48 37.69 33.14
C ASN A 442 10.03 38.29 31.80
N LYS A 443 10.75 39.32 31.34
CA LYS A 443 10.44 40.08 30.12
C LYS A 443 10.52 39.24 28.84
N ASN A 444 11.31 38.18 28.83
CA ASN A 444 11.41 37.29 27.66
C ASN A 444 10.07 36.56 27.42
N VAL A 445 9.37 36.18 28.49
CA VAL A 445 8.05 35.54 28.40
C VAL A 445 7.04 36.47 27.70
N TYR A 446 7.09 37.78 27.99
CA TYR A 446 6.25 38.76 27.29
C TYR A 446 6.55 38.86 25.80
N HIS A 447 7.83 38.83 25.44
CA HIS A 447 8.25 38.86 24.05
C HIS A 447 7.75 37.63 23.29
N GLU A 448 7.83 36.45 23.90
CA GLU A 448 7.39 35.17 23.33
C GLU A 448 5.86 35.12 23.14
N ILE A 449 5.08 35.56 24.14
CA ILE A 449 3.62 35.72 24.00
C ILE A 449 3.29 36.72 22.89
N GLY A 450 3.94 37.89 22.88
CA GLY A 450 3.71 38.92 21.87
C GLY A 450 4.02 38.44 20.45
N PHE A 451 5.08 37.64 20.28
CA PHE A 451 5.42 37.03 19.01
C PHE A 451 4.33 36.05 18.54
N LEU A 452 3.85 35.16 19.42
CA LEU A 452 2.74 34.25 19.08
C LEU A 452 1.48 35.02 18.68
N MET A 453 1.13 36.08 19.42
CA MET A 453 -0.01 36.93 19.09
C MET A 453 0.16 37.58 17.71
N GLY A 454 1.38 38.05 17.39
CA GLY A 454 1.72 38.59 16.07
C GLY A 454 1.57 37.55 14.96
N LEU A 455 2.03 36.31 15.17
CA LEU A 455 1.84 35.20 14.22
C LEU A 455 0.36 34.90 13.99
N ASN A 456 -0.43 34.83 15.06
CA ASN A 456 -1.87 34.60 14.98
C ASN A 456 -2.56 35.72 14.20
N GLN A 457 -2.23 36.99 14.47
CA GLN A 457 -2.78 38.13 13.75
C GLN A 457 -2.44 38.07 12.25
N GLY A 458 -1.19 37.74 11.91
CA GLY A 458 -0.74 37.61 10.52
C GLY A 458 -1.36 36.42 9.78
N ARG A 459 -1.87 35.42 10.51
CA ARG A 459 -2.52 34.21 9.98
C ARG A 459 -4.04 34.23 10.13
N GLU A 460 -4.62 35.33 10.62
CA GLU A 460 -6.05 35.46 10.91
C GLU A 460 -6.58 34.37 11.86
N LEU A 461 -5.75 33.94 12.81
CA LEU A 461 -6.10 32.92 13.82
C LEU A 461 -6.57 33.55 15.13
N PRO A 462 -7.52 32.93 15.84
CA PRO A 462 -7.91 33.36 17.17
C PRO A 462 -6.74 33.18 18.16
N HIS A 463 -6.68 34.05 19.16
CA HIS A 463 -5.66 34.03 20.23
C HIS A 463 -5.95 32.97 21.32
N GLU A 464 -6.19 31.74 20.89
CA GLU A 464 -6.64 30.63 21.76
C GLU A 464 -5.56 29.56 21.98
N ASN A 465 -4.44 29.65 21.27
CA ASN A 465 -3.32 28.71 21.34
C ASN A 465 -2.28 29.04 22.42
N PHE A 466 -2.67 29.73 23.49
CA PHE A 466 -1.82 29.91 24.66
C PHE A 466 -2.56 29.97 25.99
N LEU A 467 -1.82 29.72 27.07
CA LEU A 467 -2.25 29.77 28.45
C LEU A 467 -1.28 30.58 29.29
N LEU A 468 -1.81 31.54 30.04
CA LEU A 468 -1.03 32.31 30.99
C LEU A 468 -1.20 31.71 32.40
N LEU A 469 -0.11 31.59 33.15
CA LEU A 469 -0.16 31.19 34.55
C LEU A 469 0.76 32.04 35.43
N HIS A 470 0.43 32.12 36.72
CA HIS A 470 1.24 32.76 37.75
C HIS A 470 1.07 32.02 39.09
N ASN A 471 2.18 31.85 39.82
CA ASN A 471 2.21 31.23 41.15
C ASN A 471 2.53 32.25 42.25
N ASP A 472 1.52 32.63 43.02
CA ASP A 472 1.57 33.57 44.15
C ASP A 472 2.38 33.04 45.35
N GLY A 473 2.65 31.73 45.41
CA GLY A 473 3.56 31.15 46.39
C GLY A 473 5.03 31.47 46.11
N ILE A 474 5.36 32.00 44.93
CA ILE A 474 6.73 32.26 44.46
C ILE A 474 6.92 33.75 44.12
N GLY A 475 5.96 34.35 43.43
CA GLY A 475 6.01 35.74 42.95
C GLY A 475 4.82 36.57 43.43
N GLU A 476 4.74 37.82 42.98
CA GLU A 476 3.63 38.73 43.32
C GLU A 476 2.95 39.20 42.02
N VAL A 477 1.67 38.82 41.78
CA VAL A 477 0.95 39.18 40.53
C VAL A 477 1.09 40.65 40.18
N ALA A 478 0.92 41.55 41.16
CA ALA A 478 0.91 42.98 40.95
C ALA A 478 2.26 43.55 40.43
N LYS A 479 3.36 42.82 40.64
CA LYS A 479 4.70 43.17 40.15
C LYS A 479 5.04 42.42 38.86
N ASP A 480 4.61 41.16 38.78
CA ASP A 480 5.02 40.23 37.74
C ASP A 480 4.17 40.34 36.47
N VAL A 481 2.89 40.70 36.62
CA VAL A 481 1.91 40.77 35.52
C VAL A 481 1.66 42.22 35.11
N GLY A 482 2.09 42.55 33.90
CA GLY A 482 1.95 43.86 33.27
C GLY A 482 0.56 44.08 32.70
N PHE A 483 0.20 45.36 32.56
CA PHE A 483 -1.13 45.81 32.14
C PHE A 483 -1.67 45.12 30.88
N ASN A 484 -0.82 44.91 29.87
CA ASN A 484 -1.23 44.35 28.58
C ASN A 484 -1.73 42.89 28.67
N LEU A 485 -1.29 42.12 29.67
CA LEU A 485 -1.70 40.73 29.85
C LEU A 485 -2.78 40.55 30.94
N ASN A 486 -3.14 41.61 31.67
CA ASN A 486 -4.13 41.56 32.74
C ASN A 486 -5.53 41.18 32.26
N ASN A 487 -5.86 41.51 31.01
CA ASN A 487 -7.18 41.22 30.43
C ASN A 487 -7.28 39.83 29.80
N PHE A 488 -6.17 39.07 29.76
CA PHE A 488 -6.19 37.68 29.32
C PHE A 488 -6.47 36.75 30.51
N LYS A 489 -7.13 35.62 30.23
CA LYS A 489 -7.39 34.59 31.25
C LYS A 489 -6.06 34.03 31.76
N GLN A 490 -5.92 33.99 33.09
CA GLN A 490 -4.72 33.50 33.78
C GLN A 490 -5.10 32.40 34.77
N ILE A 491 -4.31 31.33 34.83
CA ILE A 491 -4.32 30.42 35.97
C ILE A 491 -3.53 31.08 37.09
N ARG A 492 -4.20 31.36 38.21
CA ARG A 492 -3.57 31.90 39.42
C ARG A 492 -3.70 30.88 40.53
N VAL A 493 -2.58 30.52 41.12
CA VAL A 493 -2.47 29.51 42.18
C VAL A 493 -1.39 29.92 43.17
N SER A 494 -1.39 29.35 44.35
CA SER A 494 -0.35 29.56 45.36
C SER A 494 0.51 28.31 45.61
N ASP A 495 0.21 27.21 44.93
CA ASP A 495 0.91 25.93 45.07
C ASP A 495 0.94 25.13 43.75
N THR A 496 1.91 24.22 43.65
CA THR A 496 2.19 23.45 42.43
C THR A 496 1.20 22.32 42.17
N ASN A 497 0.50 21.83 43.20
CA ASN A 497 -0.51 20.79 43.03
C ASN A 497 -1.79 21.37 42.42
N SER A 498 -2.25 22.51 42.93
CA SER A 498 -3.33 23.28 42.33
C SER A 498 -2.99 23.70 40.90
N LEU A 499 -1.73 24.07 40.64
CA LEU A 499 -1.25 24.38 39.29
C LEU A 499 -1.42 23.18 38.36
N ARG A 500 -0.90 22.01 38.74
CA ARG A 500 -1.01 20.76 37.96
C ARG A 500 -2.47 20.43 37.63
N GLU A 501 -3.37 20.48 38.62
CA GLU A 501 -4.77 20.12 38.42
C GLU A 501 -5.53 21.11 37.52
N GLN A 502 -5.22 22.40 37.57
CA GLN A 502 -5.78 23.37 36.63
C GLN A 502 -5.22 23.19 35.22
N LEU A 503 -3.91 22.98 35.09
CA LEU A 503 -3.26 22.73 33.80
C LEU A 503 -3.86 21.53 33.09
N LYS A 504 -4.10 20.42 33.80
CA LYS A 504 -4.75 19.22 33.24
C LYS A 504 -6.08 19.55 32.56
N LYS A 505 -6.94 20.30 33.24
CA LYS A 505 -8.26 20.70 32.71
C LYS A 505 -8.11 21.53 31.44
N HIS A 506 -7.22 22.52 31.45
CA HIS A 506 -7.04 23.43 30.33
C HIS A 506 -6.40 22.77 29.11
N ILE A 507 -5.36 21.96 29.33
CA ILE A 507 -4.70 21.21 28.25
C ILE A 507 -5.67 20.18 27.64
N ALA A 508 -6.46 19.48 28.47
CA ALA A 508 -7.46 18.53 27.98
C ALA A 508 -8.54 19.19 27.12
N ILE A 509 -9.00 20.39 27.50
CA ILE A 509 -9.97 21.17 26.70
C ILE A 509 -9.34 21.59 25.37
N TYR A 510 -8.12 22.15 25.39
CA TYR A 510 -7.47 22.65 24.17
C TYR A 510 -7.20 21.54 23.15
N TYR A 511 -6.78 20.37 23.62
CA TYR A 511 -6.48 19.22 22.76
C TYR A 511 -7.67 18.29 22.51
N GLU A 512 -8.87 18.66 22.98
CA GLU A 512 -10.10 17.88 22.82
C GLU A 512 -9.91 16.40 23.25
N LEU A 513 -9.30 16.18 24.42
CA LEU A 513 -8.98 14.84 24.88
C LEU A 513 -10.24 14.11 25.40
N GLU A 514 -10.68 13.09 24.67
CA GLU A 514 -11.78 12.20 25.05
C GLU A 514 -11.27 10.87 25.65
N PHE A 515 -12.03 10.28 26.58
CA PHE A 515 -11.71 8.98 27.15
C PHE A 515 -11.71 7.92 26.04
N GLY A 516 -10.63 7.14 25.94
CA GLY A 516 -10.59 5.98 25.04
C GLY A 516 -11.60 4.93 25.47
N ALA A 517 -12.40 4.44 24.52
CA ALA A 517 -13.29 3.29 24.70
C ALA A 517 -12.50 1.98 24.84
#